data_AF-A0A510V8M5-F1
#
_entry.id   AF-A0A510V8M5-F1
#
_cell.length_a   1.000
_cell.length_b   1.000
_cell.length_c   1.000
_cell.angle_alpha   90.00
_cell.angle_beta   90.00
_cell.angle_gamma   90.00
#
_symmetry.space_group_name_H-M   'P 1'
#
loop_
_entity.id
_entity.type
_entity.pdbx_description
1 polymer ?
#
loop_
_entity_poly.entity_id
_entity_poly.type
_entity_poly.pdbx_seq_one_letter_code
_entity_poly.pdbx_strand_id
1 'polypeptide(L)'
;MTTPEPLRTDGGLTRASLRRSAPRRRRRAAPGGRALPALVAVVGLAVGAGSALWAADAPQAAGVVGAALGTSSPAPADVVDRVGAQSRGSSGREPLVPEPVDAPVGMLPSEPAPGIVALPPGLTIQDVEAGLLSPEVVESGLGTFSVVPGVDPGPGTGAVRTVRVEVEDGLAVDGAAFAATVMATLNDPRGWGADGSLSFARTDGDAELRVMLASPTAVDDLCAPLDTVGEFSCGTKGRAVLNLRRWVLATQEYGVDKTGYRQYLVNHEVGHLLGHGHETCRGAGQPAPLMQQQSYRAAPCVPSSWPYP
;
A
#
# COMPACT_ATOMS: atom_id res chain seq x y z
N MET A 1 -71.51 14.06 11.07
CA MET A 1 -71.24 13.11 12.16
C MET A 1 -71.73 11.75 11.67
N THR A 2 -70.82 10.95 11.07
CA THR A 2 -70.28 9.68 11.65
C THR A 2 -71.38 8.61 11.71
N THR A 3 -71.34 7.46 11.01
CA THR A 3 -70.24 6.62 10.48
C THR A 3 -70.86 5.50 9.60
N PRO A 4 -70.11 4.86 8.67
CA PRO A 4 -70.63 3.87 7.74
C PRO A 4 -70.56 2.41 8.25
N GLU A 5 -71.35 1.57 7.58
CA GLU A 5 -71.58 0.12 7.73
C GLU A 5 -70.34 -0.74 7.37
N PRO A 6 -70.10 -1.89 8.04
CA PRO A 6 -68.97 -2.77 7.72
C PRO A 6 -69.33 -3.81 6.66
N LEU A 7 -68.57 -3.82 5.56
CA LEU A 7 -68.51 -4.90 4.58
C LEU A 7 -67.74 -6.11 5.16
N ARG A 8 -68.41 -7.25 5.27
CA ARG A 8 -67.81 -8.58 5.45
C ARG A 8 -67.12 -9.01 4.15
N THR A 9 -65.85 -9.36 4.24
CA THR A 9 -65.11 -10.07 3.20
C THR A 9 -65.04 -11.55 3.55
N ASP A 10 -65.65 -12.39 2.72
CA ASP A 10 -65.51 -13.85 2.77
C ASP A 10 -64.13 -14.26 2.24
N GLY A 11 -63.44 -15.06 3.05
CA GLY A 11 -62.22 -15.76 2.68
C GLY A 11 -62.52 -17.04 1.90
N GLY A 12 -61.70 -17.33 0.88
CA GLY A 12 -61.79 -18.54 0.09
C GLY A 12 -60.60 -18.71 -0.86
N LEU A 13 -59.41 -18.92 -0.30
CA LEU A 13 -58.20 -19.27 -1.06
C LEU A 13 -58.32 -20.68 -1.63
N THR A 14 -58.46 -20.78 -2.96
CA THR A 14 -58.37 -22.03 -3.71
C THR A 14 -56.90 -22.39 -3.97
N ARG A 15 -56.48 -23.56 -3.48
CA ARG A 15 -55.18 -24.18 -3.79
C ARG A 15 -55.15 -24.59 -5.27
N ALA A 16 -54.44 -23.82 -6.09
CA ALA A 16 -54.06 -24.24 -7.43
C ALA A 16 -52.72 -24.99 -7.39
N SER A 17 -52.78 -26.29 -7.66
CA SER A 17 -51.65 -27.20 -7.84
C SER A 17 -50.85 -26.84 -9.10
N LEU A 18 -49.70 -26.20 -8.94
CA LEU A 18 -48.74 -26.00 -10.03
C LEU A 18 -47.74 -27.15 -10.07
N ARG A 19 -47.88 -27.96 -11.13
CA ARG A 19 -47.00 -29.05 -11.52
C ARG A 19 -45.58 -28.53 -11.77
N ARG A 20 -44.58 -29.11 -11.09
CA ARG A 20 -43.16 -28.90 -11.37
C ARG A 20 -42.80 -29.53 -12.72
N SER A 21 -42.50 -28.70 -13.70
CA SER A 21 -41.89 -29.11 -14.97
C SER A 21 -40.37 -29.19 -14.79
N ALA A 22 -39.81 -30.40 -14.88
CA ALA A 22 -38.36 -30.63 -14.87
C ALA A 22 -37.73 -30.21 -16.22
N PRO A 23 -36.50 -29.65 -16.25
CA PRO A 23 -35.84 -29.28 -17.49
C PRO A 23 -35.24 -30.49 -18.20
N ARG A 24 -35.62 -30.68 -19.48
CA ARG A 24 -35.04 -31.65 -20.41
C ARG A 24 -33.56 -31.33 -20.67
N ARG A 25 -32.68 -32.22 -20.20
CA ARG A 25 -31.23 -32.22 -20.47
C ARG A 25 -30.98 -32.47 -21.97
N ARG A 26 -30.71 -31.43 -22.75
CA ARG A 26 -30.26 -31.56 -24.15
C ARG A 26 -28.81 -32.06 -24.15
N ARG A 27 -28.60 -33.32 -24.51
CA ARG A 27 -27.29 -33.87 -24.86
C ARG A 27 -26.82 -33.18 -26.15
N ARG A 28 -25.76 -32.37 -26.07
CA ARG A 28 -25.00 -31.93 -27.25
C ARG A 28 -23.96 -33.01 -27.57
N ALA A 29 -24.03 -33.53 -28.79
CA ALA A 29 -23.07 -34.45 -29.35
C ALA A 29 -21.73 -33.74 -29.59
N ALA A 30 -20.64 -34.42 -29.28
CA ALA A 30 -19.29 -34.03 -29.65
C ALA A 30 -18.97 -34.49 -31.08
N PRO A 31 -18.35 -33.66 -31.93
CA PRO A 31 -17.48 -34.14 -33.00
C PRO A 31 -16.05 -34.28 -32.41
N GLY A 32 -15.37 -35.42 -32.50
CA GLY A 32 -15.00 -36.06 -33.77
C GLY A 32 -13.65 -35.48 -34.19
N GLY A 33 -12.58 -36.12 -33.73
CA GLY A 33 -11.22 -35.57 -33.76
C GLY A 33 -10.58 -35.45 -35.14
N ARG A 34 -9.51 -34.64 -35.18
CA ARG A 34 -8.39 -34.77 -36.10
C ARG A 34 -7.11 -34.40 -35.35
N ALA A 35 -6.30 -35.41 -35.07
CA ALA A 35 -4.92 -35.24 -34.65
C ALA A 35 -4.10 -34.74 -35.84
N LEU A 36 -3.37 -33.65 -35.66
CA LEU A 36 -2.33 -33.19 -36.58
C LEU A 36 -0.97 -33.64 -36.02
N PRO A 37 -0.05 -34.16 -36.86
CA PRO A 37 1.23 -34.68 -36.39
C PRO A 37 2.16 -33.54 -35.97
N ALA A 38 2.82 -33.74 -34.82
CA ALA A 38 3.91 -32.91 -34.34
C ALA A 38 5.11 -33.02 -35.27
N LEU A 39 5.55 -31.89 -35.82
CA LEU A 39 6.79 -31.77 -36.58
C LEU A 39 7.91 -31.46 -35.58
N VAL A 40 8.66 -32.50 -35.20
CA VAL A 40 9.86 -32.41 -34.36
C VAL A 40 10.99 -31.86 -35.22
N ALA A 41 11.32 -30.58 -35.05
CA ALA A 41 12.54 -30.01 -35.59
C ALA A 41 13.70 -30.29 -34.61
N VAL A 42 14.50 -31.30 -34.91
CA VAL A 42 15.82 -31.51 -34.31
C VAL A 42 16.77 -30.48 -34.92
N VAL A 43 17.13 -29.44 -34.16
CA VAL A 43 18.28 -28.60 -34.47
C VAL A 43 19.40 -28.99 -33.52
N GLY A 44 20.47 -29.52 -34.11
CA GLY A 44 21.59 -30.13 -33.43
C GLY A 44 22.44 -29.15 -32.62
N LEU A 45 22.99 -29.70 -31.55
CA LEU A 45 24.13 -29.19 -30.79
C LEU A 45 25.31 -28.88 -31.73
N ALA A 46 25.82 -27.65 -31.67
CA ALA A 46 27.21 -27.35 -32.02
C ALA A 46 27.92 -26.90 -30.74
N VAL A 47 28.64 -27.85 -30.14
CA VAL A 47 29.66 -27.60 -29.11
C VAL A 47 30.86 -26.97 -29.81
N GLY A 48 31.05 -25.67 -29.62
CA GLY A 48 32.26 -24.96 -30.02
C GLY A 48 33.16 -24.74 -28.81
N ALA A 49 34.04 -25.70 -28.54
CA ALA A 49 35.20 -25.48 -27.69
C ALA A 49 36.23 -24.64 -28.46
N GLY A 50 36.58 -23.48 -27.93
CA GLY A 50 37.56 -22.58 -28.53
C GLY A 50 38.31 -21.82 -27.44
N SER A 51 39.42 -22.40 -27.01
CA SER A 51 40.42 -21.77 -26.14
C SER A 51 41.11 -20.63 -26.88
N ALA A 52 41.22 -19.45 -26.27
CA ALA A 52 42.20 -18.44 -26.66
C ALA A 52 42.68 -17.68 -25.42
N LEU A 53 43.86 -18.07 -24.97
CA LEU A 53 44.74 -17.33 -24.08
C LEU A 53 45.22 -16.08 -24.82
N TRP A 54 45.03 -14.90 -24.24
CA TRP A 54 45.89 -13.73 -24.51
C TRP A 54 46.22 -13.06 -23.18
N ALA A 55 47.51 -13.09 -22.86
CA ALA A 55 48.17 -12.28 -21.85
C ALA A 55 48.70 -10.98 -22.50
N ALA A 56 49.18 -10.07 -21.65
CA ALA A 56 49.76 -8.73 -21.91
C ALA A 56 48.71 -7.60 -21.91
N ASP A 57 48.90 -6.45 -21.27
CA ASP A 57 50.06 -5.87 -20.61
C ASP A 57 49.56 -4.78 -19.63
N ALA A 58 50.24 -4.62 -18.50
CA ALA A 58 50.05 -3.51 -17.59
C ALA A 58 51.09 -2.42 -17.90
N PRO A 59 50.75 -1.12 -17.86
CA PRO A 59 51.76 -0.09 -17.68
C PRO A 59 51.89 0.26 -16.20
N GLN A 60 53.04 -0.11 -15.63
CA GLN A 60 53.63 0.60 -14.50
C GLN A 60 54.41 1.80 -15.07
N ALA A 61 54.17 2.99 -14.52
CA ALA A 61 55.14 4.08 -14.55
C ALA A 61 55.42 4.49 -13.10
N ALA A 62 56.64 4.17 -12.67
CA ALA A 62 57.23 4.59 -11.42
C ALA A 62 58.06 5.87 -11.64
N GLY A 63 58.12 6.69 -10.59
CA GLY A 63 59.22 7.62 -10.34
C GLY A 63 58.82 9.09 -10.27
N VAL A 64 59.32 9.94 -9.38
CA VAL A 64 60.20 9.74 -8.21
C VAL A 64 60.17 11.05 -7.38
N VAL A 65 60.19 10.89 -6.05
CA VAL A 65 60.69 11.76 -4.95
C VAL A 65 60.81 13.29 -5.07
N GLY A 66 60.31 13.94 -4.01
CA GLY A 66 60.80 15.24 -3.50
C GLY A 66 60.27 15.50 -2.08
N ALA A 67 61.03 15.07 -1.07
CA ALA A 67 60.78 15.33 0.34
C ALA A 67 61.12 16.78 0.72
N ALA A 68 60.31 17.41 1.58
CA ALA A 68 60.78 18.41 2.55
C ALA A 68 59.76 18.59 3.69
N LEU A 69 60.32 18.63 4.89
CA LEU A 69 59.69 18.64 6.21
C LEU A 69 59.13 20.03 6.57
N GLY A 70 58.09 20.07 7.41
CA GLY A 70 57.58 21.31 7.99
C GLY A 70 56.46 21.07 8.99
N THR A 71 56.83 20.87 10.24
CA THR A 71 55.99 20.65 11.42
C THR A 71 55.35 21.93 11.95
N SER A 72 54.08 21.87 12.40
CA SER A 72 53.61 22.61 13.58
C SER A 72 52.21 22.17 14.05
N SER A 73 52.19 21.55 15.24
CA SER A 73 51.24 21.54 16.37
C SER A 73 49.71 21.70 16.20
N PRO A 74 48.92 20.87 16.90
CA PRO A 74 47.65 21.26 17.52
C PRO A 74 47.79 21.42 19.06
N ALA A 75 47.08 22.39 19.62
CA ALA A 75 46.99 22.67 21.06
C ALA A 75 46.04 21.69 21.78
N PRO A 76 46.22 21.44 23.10
CA PRO A 76 45.50 20.41 23.84
C PRO A 76 44.24 20.92 24.55
N ALA A 77 43.28 20.03 24.77
CA ALA A 77 42.25 20.17 25.81
C ALA A 77 42.45 19.04 26.83
N ASP A 78 42.74 19.44 28.06
CA ASP A 78 43.12 18.59 29.17
C ASP A 78 41.99 17.66 29.64
N VAL A 79 42.36 16.39 29.80
CA VAL A 79 41.65 15.39 30.61
C VAL A 79 42.52 15.14 31.84
N VAL A 80 41.95 15.36 33.02
CA VAL A 80 42.56 14.95 34.31
C VAL A 80 41.65 13.96 35.00
N ASP A 81 42.20 12.77 35.23
CA ASP A 81 41.72 11.77 36.17
C ASP A 81 42.75 11.64 37.30
N ARG A 82 42.30 11.61 38.56
CA ARG A 82 42.78 10.67 39.61
C ARG A 82 42.17 10.96 40.99
N VAL A 83 41.37 9.98 41.43
CA VAL A 83 41.35 9.23 42.71
C VAL A 83 41.94 9.89 43.97
N GLY A 84 41.15 9.88 45.06
CA GLY A 84 41.66 10.00 46.43
C GLY A 84 40.55 9.91 47.50
N ALA A 85 40.37 8.72 48.08
CA ALA A 85 39.52 8.50 49.25
C ALA A 85 40.14 9.12 50.52
N GLN A 86 39.31 9.69 51.41
CA GLN A 86 39.43 9.52 52.87
C GLN A 86 38.22 10.08 53.63
N SER A 87 37.71 9.25 54.53
CA SER A 87 36.61 9.49 55.47
C SER A 87 37.13 10.15 56.75
N ARG A 88 36.38 11.12 57.31
CA ARG A 88 36.35 11.62 58.70
C ARG A 88 35.16 12.60 58.75
N GLY A 89 34.03 12.30 59.41
CA GLY A 89 33.87 12.44 60.84
C GLY A 89 32.81 13.50 61.21
N SER A 90 31.59 13.02 61.44
CA SER A 90 30.71 13.40 62.56
C SER A 90 30.14 14.83 62.70
N SER A 91 28.81 14.95 62.61
CA SER A 91 27.92 15.21 63.77
C SER A 91 26.62 15.93 63.36
N GLY A 92 25.50 15.22 63.54
CA GLY A 92 24.23 15.75 64.04
C GLY A 92 23.56 16.90 63.28
N ARG A 93 22.70 16.58 62.30
CA ARG A 93 21.45 17.32 62.12
C ARG A 93 20.36 16.40 61.59
N GLU A 94 19.39 16.13 62.44
CA GLU A 94 18.18 15.37 62.13
C GLU A 94 17.37 16.11 61.03
N PRO A 95 16.91 15.45 59.96
CA PRO A 95 16.04 16.08 58.98
C PRO A 95 14.62 16.21 59.55
N LEU A 96 14.14 17.45 59.71
CA LEU A 96 12.73 17.74 59.99
C LEU A 96 11.89 17.28 58.81
N VAL A 97 11.02 16.29 59.03
CA VAL A 97 9.98 15.88 58.08
C VAL A 97 8.87 16.93 58.13
N PRO A 98 8.57 17.67 57.04
CA PRO A 98 7.39 18.51 57.01
C PRO A 98 6.13 17.63 56.95
N GLU A 99 5.18 17.91 57.84
CA GLU A 99 3.87 17.25 57.89
C GLU A 99 3.10 17.42 56.56
N PRO A 100 2.33 16.40 56.13
CA PRO A 100 1.54 16.49 54.90
C PRO A 100 0.41 17.51 55.08
N VAL A 101 0.37 18.51 54.19
CA VAL A 101 -0.72 19.48 54.15
C VAL A 101 -1.84 18.89 53.30
N ASP A 102 -2.99 18.61 53.91
CA ASP A 102 -4.18 18.15 53.18
C ASP A 102 -4.64 19.24 52.19
N ALA A 103 -4.59 18.91 50.90
CA ALA A 103 -5.17 19.75 49.85
C ALA A 103 -6.69 19.64 49.89
N PRO A 104 -7.45 20.75 49.82
CA PRO A 104 -8.91 20.68 49.77
C PRO A 104 -9.34 19.96 48.48
N VAL A 105 -10.09 18.87 48.66
CA VAL A 105 -10.77 18.15 47.58
C VAL A 105 -11.88 19.06 47.05
N GLY A 106 -11.71 19.58 45.84
CA GLY A 106 -12.78 20.34 45.17
C GLY A 106 -12.30 21.49 44.30
N MET A 107 -11.51 21.19 43.26
CA MET A 107 -11.44 22.04 42.07
C MET A 107 -10.99 21.20 40.87
N LEU A 108 -11.85 20.28 40.42
CA LEU A 108 -11.78 19.83 39.02
C LEU A 108 -12.42 20.93 38.17
N PRO A 109 -11.66 21.51 37.25
CA PRO A 109 -12.15 21.54 35.89
C PRO A 109 -11.09 20.92 34.99
N SER A 110 -11.45 19.83 34.33
CA SER A 110 -10.74 19.42 33.12
C SER A 110 -11.79 19.13 32.07
N GLU A 111 -12.49 20.18 31.69
CA GLU A 111 -12.99 20.29 30.33
C GLU A 111 -11.77 20.05 29.42
N PRO A 112 -11.78 19.07 28.50
CA PRO A 112 -10.64 18.85 27.62
C PRO A 112 -10.40 20.13 26.83
N ALA A 113 -9.15 20.59 26.81
CA ALA A 113 -8.76 21.73 26.00
C ALA A 113 -9.24 21.50 24.56
N PRO A 114 -9.96 22.47 23.93
CA PRO A 114 -10.40 22.29 22.56
C PRO A 114 -9.16 22.22 21.67
N GLY A 115 -8.93 21.07 21.02
CA GLY A 115 -7.97 20.95 19.93
C GLY A 115 -7.05 19.72 19.90
N ILE A 116 -7.03 18.84 20.91
CA ILE A 116 -6.29 17.57 20.79
C ILE A 116 -7.29 16.45 20.45
N VAL A 117 -7.49 16.20 19.15
CA VAL A 117 -8.15 14.97 18.71
C VAL A 117 -7.22 13.82 19.03
N ALA A 118 -7.60 12.96 19.98
CA ALA A 118 -6.85 11.75 20.28
C ALA A 118 -6.90 10.81 19.07
N LEU A 119 -5.73 10.36 18.59
CA LEU A 119 -5.65 9.37 17.52
C LEU A 119 -6.22 8.03 17.98
N PRO A 120 -6.83 7.24 17.09
CA PRO A 120 -7.17 5.86 17.40
C PRO A 120 -5.93 5.09 17.88
N PRO A 121 -6.06 4.22 18.90
CA PRO A 121 -4.94 3.44 19.42
C PRO A 121 -4.22 2.65 18.31
N GLY A 122 -2.89 2.74 18.28
CA GLY A 122 -2.06 1.99 17.33
C GLY A 122 -1.99 2.57 15.92
N LEU A 123 -2.62 3.73 15.65
CA LEU A 123 -2.50 4.43 14.38
C LEU A 123 -1.59 5.67 14.48
N THR A 124 -0.84 5.92 13.41
CA THR A 124 -0.15 7.20 13.22
C THR A 124 -1.08 8.21 12.54
N ILE A 125 -0.65 9.48 12.49
CA ILE A 125 -1.35 10.51 11.71
C ILE A 125 -1.45 10.09 10.23
N GLN A 126 -0.36 9.55 9.67
CA GLN A 126 -0.32 9.10 8.28
C GLN A 126 -1.25 7.91 8.01
N ASP A 127 -1.51 7.08 9.02
CA ASP A 127 -2.48 5.99 8.91
C ASP A 127 -3.92 6.54 8.85
N VAL A 128 -4.25 7.51 9.69
CA VAL A 128 -5.57 8.18 9.68
C VAL A 128 -5.77 8.99 8.39
N GLU A 129 -4.76 9.72 7.93
CA GLU A 129 -4.80 10.45 6.65
C GLU A 129 -5.00 9.51 5.45
N ALA A 130 -4.47 8.29 5.53
CA ALA A 130 -4.70 7.23 4.54
C ALA A 130 -6.07 6.53 4.68
N GLY A 131 -6.92 7.00 5.59
CA GLY A 131 -8.27 6.52 5.84
C GLY A 131 -8.38 5.32 6.77
N LEU A 132 -7.34 4.94 7.52
CA LEU A 132 -7.48 3.84 8.49
C LEU A 132 -8.17 4.31 9.77
N LEU A 133 -9.14 3.51 10.22
CA LEU A 133 -9.81 3.67 11.52
C LEU A 133 -9.37 2.59 12.54
N SER A 134 -8.66 1.56 12.08
CA SER A 134 -8.10 0.49 12.90
C SER A 134 -6.74 0.04 12.34
N PRO A 135 -5.76 -0.35 13.19
CA PRO A 135 -4.53 -1.00 12.74
C PRO A 135 -4.72 -2.48 12.38
N GLU A 136 -5.92 -3.03 12.56
CA GLU A 136 -6.20 -4.45 12.33
C GLU A 136 -6.46 -4.75 10.86
N VAL A 137 -5.96 -5.90 10.40
CA VAL A 137 -6.28 -6.44 9.09
C VAL A 137 -7.50 -7.33 9.21
N VAL A 138 -8.60 -6.91 8.59
CA VAL A 138 -9.80 -7.73 8.43
C VAL A 138 -9.56 -8.70 7.27
N GLU A 139 -9.43 -9.99 7.58
CA GLU A 139 -9.13 -11.05 6.59
C GLU A 139 -10.23 -11.24 5.54
N SER A 140 -11.49 -11.07 5.94
CA SER A 140 -12.66 -11.15 5.08
C SER A 140 -13.67 -10.07 5.45
N GLY A 141 -13.99 -9.19 4.52
CA GLY A 141 -15.10 -8.24 4.64
C GLY A 141 -16.43 -8.88 4.24
N LEU A 142 -17.40 -8.05 3.85
CA LEU A 142 -18.73 -8.52 3.45
C LEU A 142 -18.81 -8.96 1.98
N GLY A 143 -17.76 -8.74 1.17
CA GLY A 143 -17.73 -9.03 -0.26
C GLY A 143 -18.60 -8.11 -1.14
N THR A 144 -19.34 -7.17 -0.54
CA THR A 144 -20.03 -6.08 -1.23
C THR A 144 -19.18 -4.81 -1.18
N PHE A 145 -19.40 -3.89 -2.13
CA PHE A 145 -18.58 -2.69 -2.29
C PHE A 145 -19.43 -1.43 -2.36
N SER A 146 -19.06 -0.44 -1.57
CA SER A 146 -19.65 0.91 -1.60
C SER A 146 -18.77 1.85 -2.41
N VAL A 147 -19.40 2.64 -3.28
CA VAL A 147 -18.74 3.76 -3.95
C VAL A 147 -18.51 4.86 -2.93
N VAL A 148 -17.28 5.38 -2.85
CA VAL A 148 -16.98 6.53 -1.99
C VAL A 148 -17.45 7.80 -2.70
N PRO A 149 -18.41 8.56 -2.15
CA PRO A 149 -18.93 9.77 -2.77
C PRO A 149 -17.85 10.83 -3.01
N GLY A 150 -17.85 11.45 -4.20
CA GLY A 150 -17.00 12.57 -4.57
C GLY A 150 -16.74 12.67 -6.07
N VAL A 151 -16.72 13.89 -6.57
CA VAL A 151 -16.41 14.22 -7.97
C VAL A 151 -15.30 15.26 -7.99
N ASP A 152 -14.32 15.08 -8.86
CA ASP A 152 -13.20 16.01 -9.06
C ASP A 152 -12.78 15.97 -10.54
N PRO A 153 -12.77 17.09 -11.27
CA PRO A 153 -12.34 17.10 -12.67
C PRO A 153 -10.85 16.74 -12.88
N GLY A 154 -10.04 16.75 -11.83
CA GLY A 154 -8.58 16.59 -11.93
C GLY A 154 -7.89 17.90 -12.32
N PRO A 155 -6.56 18.00 -12.12
CA PRO A 155 -5.83 19.26 -12.29
C PRO A 155 -5.35 19.53 -13.72
N GLY A 156 -5.32 18.52 -14.60
CA GLY A 156 -4.63 18.59 -15.89
C GLY A 156 -5.55 18.80 -17.09
N THR A 157 -4.97 19.28 -18.19
CA THR A 157 -5.64 19.47 -19.49
C THR A 157 -5.31 18.39 -20.53
N GLY A 158 -4.47 17.42 -20.16
CA GLY A 158 -4.12 16.27 -20.98
C GLY A 158 -5.29 15.28 -21.17
N ALA A 159 -4.98 14.07 -21.61
CA ALA A 159 -5.98 13.02 -21.69
C ALA A 159 -6.54 12.73 -20.29
N VAL A 160 -7.85 12.76 -20.13
CA VAL A 160 -8.51 12.52 -18.83
C VAL A 160 -8.91 11.06 -18.71
N ARG A 161 -8.53 10.40 -17.61
CA ARG A 161 -9.02 9.08 -17.22
C ARG A 161 -9.97 9.22 -16.04
N THR A 162 -11.18 8.66 -16.17
CA THR A 162 -12.15 8.67 -15.08
C THR A 162 -11.82 7.58 -14.05
N VAL A 163 -11.86 7.93 -12.77
CA VAL A 163 -11.58 7.08 -11.63
C VAL A 163 -12.79 7.02 -10.71
N ARG A 164 -13.25 5.82 -10.39
CA ARG A 164 -14.19 5.57 -9.29
C ARG A 164 -13.46 4.90 -8.14
N VAL A 165 -13.66 5.40 -6.92
CA VAL A 165 -13.08 4.81 -5.70
C VAL A 165 -14.15 4.03 -4.95
N GLU A 166 -13.82 2.81 -4.55
CA GLU A 166 -14.72 1.90 -3.84
C GLU A 166 -14.00 1.26 -2.65
N VAL A 167 -14.76 0.96 -1.60
CA VAL A 167 -14.27 0.25 -0.41
C VAL A 167 -15.20 -0.93 -0.15
N GLU A 168 -14.63 -2.09 0.16
CA GLU A 168 -15.41 -3.24 0.59
C GLU A 168 -16.16 -2.92 1.90
N ASP A 169 -17.43 -3.30 1.97
CA ASP A 169 -18.23 -3.10 3.16
C ASP A 169 -17.70 -3.98 4.31
N GLY A 170 -17.71 -3.42 5.53
CA GLY A 170 -17.20 -4.09 6.73
C GLY A 170 -15.73 -3.80 7.06
N LEU A 171 -15.02 -3.02 6.24
CA LEU A 171 -13.68 -2.54 6.56
C LEU A 171 -13.73 -1.31 7.47
N ALA A 172 -12.83 -1.23 8.44
CA ALA A 172 -12.67 -0.08 9.33
C ALA A 172 -11.87 1.05 8.63
N VAL A 173 -12.51 1.68 7.64
CA VAL A 173 -11.89 2.66 6.75
C VAL A 173 -12.77 3.90 6.60
N ASP A 174 -12.19 5.07 6.75
CA ASP A 174 -12.75 6.32 6.25
C ASP A 174 -12.54 6.38 4.73
N GLY A 175 -13.62 6.10 3.99
CA GLY A 175 -13.59 6.08 2.54
C GLY A 175 -13.19 7.42 1.93
N ALA A 176 -13.57 8.56 2.54
CA ALA A 176 -13.27 9.88 2.00
C ALA A 176 -11.77 10.19 2.08
N ALA A 177 -11.15 9.89 3.22
CA ALA A 177 -9.70 10.01 3.41
C ALA A 177 -8.91 9.04 2.52
N PHE A 178 -9.38 7.79 2.38
CA PHE A 178 -8.81 6.83 1.43
C PHE A 178 -8.86 7.36 0.00
N ALA A 179 -10.03 7.84 -0.46
CA ALA A 179 -10.20 8.36 -1.80
C ALA A 179 -9.38 9.64 -2.05
N ALA A 180 -9.24 10.50 -1.04
CA ALA A 180 -8.34 11.65 -1.12
C ALA A 180 -6.88 11.21 -1.31
N THR A 181 -6.42 10.20 -0.58
CA THR A 181 -5.06 9.65 -0.73
C THR A 181 -4.84 9.05 -2.12
N VAL A 182 -5.81 8.30 -2.65
CA VAL A 182 -5.76 7.74 -4.01
C VAL A 182 -5.64 8.86 -5.04
N MET A 183 -6.54 9.85 -5.01
CA MET A 183 -6.56 10.92 -6.01
C MET A 183 -5.34 11.84 -5.91
N ALA A 184 -4.88 12.14 -4.70
CA ALA A 184 -3.66 12.92 -4.48
C ALA A 184 -2.43 12.19 -5.02
N THR A 185 -2.37 10.86 -4.88
CA THR A 185 -1.29 10.04 -5.46
C THR A 185 -1.32 10.06 -6.98
N LEU A 186 -2.49 9.80 -7.59
CA LEU A 186 -2.60 9.70 -9.05
C LEU A 186 -2.32 11.02 -9.78
N ASN A 187 -2.67 12.13 -9.15
CA ASN A 187 -2.47 13.48 -9.69
C ASN A 187 -1.25 14.20 -9.09
N ASP A 188 -0.37 13.50 -8.36
CA ASP A 188 0.89 14.07 -7.87
C ASP A 188 1.78 14.48 -9.07
N PRO A 189 2.53 15.60 -8.99
CA PRO A 189 3.45 16.02 -10.05
C PRO A 189 4.52 15.00 -10.45
N ARG A 190 4.78 13.98 -9.62
CA ARG A 190 5.69 12.86 -9.91
C ARG A 190 4.99 11.66 -10.53
N GLY A 191 3.66 11.66 -10.56
CA GLY A 191 2.79 10.57 -11.02
C GLY A 191 2.71 10.43 -12.54
N TRP A 192 1.78 9.61 -13.02
CA TRP A 192 1.67 9.27 -14.45
C TRP A 192 1.41 10.47 -15.38
N GLY A 193 0.90 11.58 -14.84
CA GLY A 193 0.66 12.83 -15.56
C GLY A 193 1.78 13.87 -15.47
N ALA A 194 2.97 13.51 -14.98
CA ALA A 194 4.07 14.46 -14.73
C ALA A 194 4.48 15.29 -15.96
N ASP A 195 4.37 14.72 -17.16
CA ASP A 195 4.67 15.38 -18.43
C ASP A 195 3.49 16.18 -19.03
N GLY A 196 2.35 16.24 -18.31
CA GLY A 196 1.12 16.90 -18.73
C GLY A 196 0.27 16.10 -19.72
N SER A 197 0.66 14.89 -20.09
CA SER A 197 -0.09 14.07 -21.06
C SER A 197 -1.35 13.43 -20.50
N LEU A 198 -1.44 13.26 -19.19
CA LEU A 198 -2.49 12.51 -18.49
C LEU A 198 -3.00 13.26 -17.26
N SER A 199 -4.30 13.16 -16.98
CA SER A 199 -4.90 13.59 -15.71
C SER A 199 -6.00 12.62 -15.28
N PHE A 200 -6.22 12.50 -13.98
CA PHE A 200 -7.26 11.63 -13.42
C PHE A 200 -8.41 12.45 -12.84
N ALA A 201 -9.62 12.21 -13.35
CA ALA A 201 -10.85 12.82 -12.84
C ALA A 201 -11.61 11.80 -11.99
N ARG A 202 -12.04 12.19 -10.79
CA ARG A 202 -12.87 11.36 -9.92
C ARG A 202 -14.35 11.47 -10.28
N THR A 203 -15.05 10.36 -10.27
CA THR A 203 -16.52 10.30 -10.45
C THR A 203 -17.14 9.22 -9.57
N ASP A 204 -18.40 9.44 -9.18
CA ASP A 204 -19.24 8.44 -8.52
C ASP A 204 -19.92 7.48 -9.51
N GLY A 205 -19.98 7.87 -10.79
CA GLY A 205 -20.66 7.14 -11.86
C GLY A 205 -19.81 6.01 -12.44
N ASP A 206 -20.11 5.60 -13.67
CA ASP A 206 -19.24 4.68 -14.39
C ASP A 206 -17.90 5.35 -14.72
N ALA A 207 -16.81 4.61 -14.53
CA ALA A 207 -15.45 5.08 -14.69
C ALA A 207 -14.63 4.05 -15.49
N GLU A 208 -13.65 4.55 -16.24
CA GLU A 208 -12.68 3.71 -16.95
C GLU A 208 -11.84 2.89 -15.98
N LEU A 209 -11.46 3.49 -14.86
CA LEU A 209 -10.62 2.90 -13.82
C LEU A 209 -11.40 2.83 -12.51
N ARG A 210 -11.40 1.66 -11.88
CA ARG A 210 -11.91 1.48 -10.52
C ARG A 210 -10.75 1.22 -9.57
N VAL A 211 -10.61 2.03 -8.53
CA VAL A 211 -9.65 1.78 -7.44
C VAL A 211 -10.44 1.26 -6.25
N MET A 212 -10.16 0.03 -5.83
CA MET A 212 -10.94 -0.70 -4.84
C MET A 212 -10.05 -1.05 -3.64
N LEU A 213 -10.46 -0.77 -2.42
CA LEU A 213 -9.83 -1.33 -1.22
C LEU A 213 -10.62 -2.56 -0.76
N ALA A 214 -9.95 -3.70 -0.65
CA ALA A 214 -10.57 -4.99 -0.37
C ALA A 214 -9.78 -5.81 0.67
N SER A 215 -10.48 -6.62 1.45
CA SER A 215 -9.92 -7.63 2.34
C SER A 215 -9.09 -8.68 1.55
N PRO A 216 -8.09 -9.33 2.17
CA PRO A 216 -7.32 -10.42 1.56
C PRO A 216 -8.15 -11.43 0.78
N THR A 217 -9.28 -11.88 1.36
CA THR A 217 -10.17 -12.86 0.74
C THR A 217 -10.82 -12.31 -0.54
N ALA A 218 -11.38 -11.10 -0.47
CA ALA A 218 -12.03 -10.49 -1.63
C ALA A 218 -11.04 -10.15 -2.75
N VAL A 219 -9.79 -9.84 -2.41
CA VAL A 219 -8.71 -9.61 -3.39
C VAL A 219 -8.46 -10.87 -4.22
N ASP A 220 -8.32 -12.04 -3.60
CA ASP A 220 -8.11 -13.31 -4.31
C ASP A 220 -9.23 -13.60 -5.33
N ASP A 221 -10.48 -13.38 -4.92
CA ASP A 221 -11.65 -13.57 -5.79
C ASP A 221 -11.69 -12.56 -6.95
N LEU A 222 -11.43 -11.29 -6.66
CA LEU A 222 -11.49 -10.21 -7.66
C LEU A 222 -10.33 -10.30 -8.66
N CYS A 223 -9.15 -10.73 -8.21
CA CYS A 223 -7.93 -10.80 -8.99
C CYS A 223 -7.78 -12.11 -9.80
N ALA A 224 -8.60 -13.12 -9.53
CA ALA A 224 -8.57 -14.38 -10.26
C ALA A 224 -8.55 -14.22 -11.80
N PRO A 225 -7.69 -14.97 -12.52
CA PRO A 225 -6.90 -16.12 -12.05
C PRO A 225 -5.49 -15.76 -11.53
N LEU A 226 -5.20 -14.50 -11.23
CA LEU A 226 -3.93 -14.12 -10.60
C LEU A 226 -3.89 -14.68 -9.18
N ASP A 227 -2.73 -15.22 -8.79
CA ASP A 227 -2.53 -15.81 -7.48
C ASP A 227 -1.99 -14.77 -6.49
N THR A 228 -2.89 -14.05 -5.83
CA THR A 228 -2.55 -13.02 -4.85
C THR A 228 -2.28 -13.59 -3.46
N VAL A 229 -2.64 -14.85 -3.19
CA VAL A 229 -2.47 -15.57 -1.90
C VAL A 229 -2.89 -14.77 -0.66
N GLY A 230 -3.89 -13.91 -0.80
CA GLY A 230 -4.35 -12.97 0.21
C GLY A 230 -3.35 -11.85 0.53
N GLU A 231 -2.25 -11.74 -0.20
CA GLU A 231 -1.08 -10.93 0.18
C GLU A 231 -0.79 -9.79 -0.79
N PHE A 232 -1.07 -9.98 -2.08
CA PHE A 232 -0.76 -9.00 -3.12
C PHE A 232 -2.00 -8.27 -3.61
N SER A 233 -1.79 -7.10 -4.22
CA SER A 233 -2.81 -6.35 -4.95
C SER A 233 -2.80 -6.75 -6.43
N CYS A 234 -3.77 -6.27 -7.22
CA CYS A 234 -3.72 -6.45 -8.67
C CYS A 234 -4.38 -5.31 -9.45
N GLY A 235 -3.84 -5.03 -10.64
CA GLY A 235 -4.43 -4.18 -11.67
C GLY A 235 -4.90 -5.04 -12.84
N THR A 236 -6.21 -5.31 -12.94
CA THR A 236 -6.77 -6.11 -14.05
C THR A 236 -8.23 -5.80 -14.33
N LYS A 237 -8.65 -5.97 -15.59
CA LYS A 237 -10.05 -5.83 -16.02
C LYS A 237 -10.66 -4.47 -15.61
N GLY A 238 -9.88 -3.38 -15.73
CA GLY A 238 -10.29 -2.02 -15.35
C GLY A 238 -10.34 -1.76 -13.84
N ARG A 239 -9.82 -2.67 -13.00
CA ARG A 239 -9.84 -2.56 -11.54
C ARG A 239 -8.42 -2.64 -10.98
N ALA A 240 -8.04 -1.64 -10.19
CA ALA A 240 -6.90 -1.66 -9.30
C ALA A 240 -7.42 -2.06 -7.92
N VAL A 241 -7.29 -3.34 -7.59
CA VAL A 241 -7.75 -3.93 -6.33
C VAL A 241 -6.59 -3.91 -5.35
N LEU A 242 -6.66 -2.99 -4.38
CA LEU A 242 -5.68 -2.79 -3.34
C LEU A 242 -6.01 -3.69 -2.15
N ASN A 243 -5.03 -4.47 -1.71
CA ASN A 243 -5.18 -5.37 -0.57
C ASN A 243 -5.06 -4.61 0.76
N LEU A 244 -6.08 -4.71 1.62
CA LEU A 244 -6.13 -4.07 2.93
C LEU A 244 -4.92 -4.42 3.80
N ARG A 245 -4.47 -5.68 3.77
CA ARG A 245 -3.27 -6.10 4.53
C ARG A 245 -2.08 -5.23 4.18
N ARG A 246 -1.87 -5.02 2.89
CA ARG A 246 -0.78 -4.20 2.36
C ARG A 246 -1.00 -2.72 2.64
N TRP A 247 -2.24 -2.25 2.58
CA TRP A 247 -2.58 -0.88 2.94
C TRP A 247 -2.28 -0.56 4.42
N VAL A 248 -2.51 -1.51 5.33
CA VAL A 248 -2.28 -1.37 6.78
C VAL A 248 -0.82 -1.56 7.16
N LEU A 249 -0.18 -2.62 6.65
CA LEU A 249 1.13 -3.09 7.13
C LEU A 249 2.31 -2.69 6.25
N ALA A 250 2.06 -2.26 5.00
CA ALA A 250 3.07 -2.11 3.97
C ALA A 250 3.89 -3.41 3.75
N THR A 251 5.12 -3.27 3.26
CA THR A 251 6.11 -4.36 3.19
C THR A 251 7.36 -3.95 3.93
N GLN A 252 8.17 -4.93 4.33
CA GLN A 252 9.43 -4.66 5.02
C GLN A 252 10.43 -3.87 4.16
N GLU A 253 10.31 -3.94 2.83
CA GLU A 253 11.16 -3.20 1.90
C GLU A 253 11.05 -1.68 2.11
N TYR A 254 9.89 -1.18 2.52
CA TYR A 254 9.65 0.25 2.81
C TYR A 254 9.96 0.66 4.26
N GLY A 255 10.34 -0.29 5.13
CA GLY A 255 10.62 -0.01 6.54
C GLY A 255 9.46 0.69 7.24
N VAL A 256 9.68 1.93 7.68
CA VAL A 256 8.67 2.76 8.36
C VAL A 256 7.84 3.62 7.41
N ASP A 257 8.18 3.69 6.12
CA ASP A 257 7.53 4.55 5.13
C ASP A 257 6.27 3.90 4.53
N LYS A 258 5.22 3.80 5.35
CA LYS A 258 3.91 3.33 4.90
C LYS A 258 3.28 4.25 3.85
N THR A 259 3.49 5.56 3.95
CA THR A 259 2.93 6.53 3.00
C THR A 259 3.50 6.31 1.61
N GLY A 260 4.83 6.18 1.49
CA GLY A 260 5.49 5.83 0.24
C GLY A 260 4.97 4.49 -0.30
N TYR A 261 4.80 3.48 0.56
CA TYR A 261 4.27 2.20 0.10
C TYR A 261 2.83 2.30 -0.45
N ARG A 262 1.95 3.07 0.20
CA ARG A 262 0.56 3.29 -0.28
C ARG A 262 0.53 4.00 -1.63
N GLN A 263 1.40 4.99 -1.81
CA GLN A 263 1.57 5.69 -3.09
C GLN A 263 2.06 4.73 -4.18
N TYR A 264 3.06 3.91 -3.87
CA TYR A 264 3.56 2.85 -4.75
C TYR A 264 2.42 1.91 -5.16
N LEU A 265 1.66 1.40 -4.19
CA LEU A 265 0.59 0.43 -4.44
C LEU A 265 -0.47 1.00 -5.40
N VAL A 266 -0.94 2.23 -5.15
CA VAL A 266 -1.89 2.91 -6.04
C VAL A 266 -1.32 3.08 -7.45
N ASN A 267 -0.10 3.63 -7.56
CA ASN A 267 0.52 3.91 -8.85
C ASN A 267 0.86 2.64 -9.63
N HIS A 268 1.29 1.58 -8.96
CA HIS A 268 1.64 0.29 -9.57
C HIS A 268 0.40 -0.39 -10.16
N GLU A 269 -0.66 -0.53 -9.36
CA GLU A 269 -1.87 -1.20 -9.85
C GLU A 269 -2.58 -0.40 -10.93
N VAL A 270 -2.61 0.94 -10.84
CA VAL A 270 -3.12 1.78 -11.94
C VAL A 270 -2.19 1.74 -13.15
N GLY A 271 -0.88 1.61 -12.97
CA GLY A 271 0.09 1.43 -14.05
C GLY A 271 -0.23 0.23 -14.93
N HIS A 272 -0.66 -0.89 -14.34
CA HIS A 272 -1.17 -2.04 -15.10
C HIS A 272 -2.38 -1.70 -15.95
N LEU A 273 -3.32 -0.90 -15.43
CA LEU A 273 -4.51 -0.48 -16.18
C LEU A 273 -4.17 0.49 -17.32
N LEU A 274 -3.09 1.25 -17.19
CA LEU A 274 -2.53 2.10 -18.24
C LEU A 274 -1.70 1.31 -19.28
N GLY A 275 -1.49 0.01 -19.07
CA GLY A 275 -0.82 -0.89 -20.01
C GLY A 275 0.66 -1.14 -19.68
N HIS A 276 1.15 -0.74 -18.51
CA HIS A 276 2.53 -1.01 -18.10
C HIS A 276 2.66 -2.42 -17.48
N GLY A 277 3.59 -3.21 -18.01
CA GLY A 277 3.97 -4.50 -17.43
C GLY A 277 5.05 -4.35 -16.36
N HIS A 278 5.37 -5.45 -15.67
CA HIS A 278 6.43 -5.44 -14.68
C HIS A 278 7.80 -5.08 -15.26
N GLU A 279 8.58 -4.33 -14.50
CA GLU A 279 9.96 -3.97 -14.78
C GLU A 279 10.93 -4.64 -13.80
N THR A 280 12.20 -4.71 -14.18
CA THR A 280 13.26 -5.27 -13.34
C THR A 280 14.13 -4.18 -12.73
N CYS A 281 14.61 -4.41 -11.50
CA CYS A 281 15.59 -3.55 -10.85
C CYS A 281 16.81 -3.28 -11.77
N ARG A 282 17.20 -2.01 -11.90
CA ARG A 282 18.29 -1.55 -12.80
C ARG A 282 19.69 -1.73 -12.20
N GLY A 283 19.80 -1.94 -10.91
CA GLY A 283 21.08 -2.17 -10.23
C GLY A 283 21.00 -1.87 -8.73
N ALA A 284 22.00 -2.33 -7.99
CA ALA A 284 22.07 -2.09 -6.56
C ALA A 284 22.13 -0.59 -6.23
N GLY A 285 21.34 -0.16 -5.25
CA GLY A 285 21.27 1.24 -4.82
C GLY A 285 20.57 2.19 -5.79
N GLN A 286 20.15 1.72 -6.97
CA GLN A 286 19.34 2.51 -7.90
C GLN A 286 17.88 2.54 -7.43
N PRO A 287 17.11 3.60 -7.72
CA PRO A 287 15.67 3.59 -7.53
C PRO A 287 15.03 2.42 -8.29
N ALA A 288 14.18 1.67 -7.62
CA ALA A 288 13.34 0.66 -8.24
C ALA A 288 12.46 1.34 -9.30
N PRO A 289 12.34 0.79 -10.52
CA PRO A 289 11.26 1.21 -11.41
C PRO A 289 9.92 1.05 -10.69
N LEU A 290 8.97 1.98 -10.91
CA LEU A 290 7.64 1.88 -10.29
C LEU A 290 6.99 0.52 -10.57
N MET A 291 7.14 0.01 -11.79
CA MET A 291 6.55 -1.26 -12.18
C MET A 291 7.37 -2.49 -11.75
N GLN A 292 8.43 -2.33 -10.96
CA GLN A 292 9.01 -3.46 -10.22
C GLN A 292 8.00 -3.95 -9.17
N GLN A 293 7.95 -5.27 -8.96
CA GLN A 293 7.14 -5.89 -7.90
C GLN A 293 7.77 -5.67 -6.52
N GLN A 294 7.72 -4.43 -6.03
CA GLN A 294 8.32 -4.02 -4.75
C GLN A 294 7.55 -4.56 -3.55
N SER A 295 6.28 -4.94 -3.69
CA SER A 295 5.57 -5.73 -2.67
C SER A 295 6.13 -7.13 -2.47
N TYR A 296 6.84 -7.67 -3.47
CA TYR A 296 7.56 -8.92 -3.35
C TYR A 296 8.99 -8.67 -2.87
N ARG A 297 9.73 -7.81 -3.59
CA ARG A 297 11.11 -7.44 -3.28
C ARG A 297 11.57 -6.21 -4.07
N ALA A 298 12.06 -5.17 -3.39
CA ALA A 298 12.71 -4.03 -4.01
C ALA A 298 14.23 -4.26 -4.14
N ALA A 299 14.87 -4.83 -3.12
CA ALA A 299 16.30 -5.09 -3.09
C ALA A 299 16.77 -5.93 -4.31
N PRO A 300 17.90 -5.55 -4.97
CA PRO A 300 18.92 -4.64 -4.48
C PRO A 300 18.67 -3.16 -4.80
N CYS A 301 17.58 -2.83 -5.48
CA CYS A 301 17.15 -1.44 -5.68
C CYS A 301 16.63 -0.83 -4.37
N VAL A 302 16.61 0.49 -4.32
CA VAL A 302 15.92 1.26 -3.27
C VAL A 302 14.45 1.41 -3.68
N PRO A 303 13.47 1.13 -2.79
CA PRO A 303 12.07 1.30 -3.13
C PRO A 303 11.73 2.71 -3.65
N SER A 304 10.78 2.79 -4.60
CA SER A 304 10.33 4.03 -5.22
C SER A 304 8.85 3.96 -5.58
N SER A 305 8.13 5.02 -5.26
CA SER A 305 6.66 5.07 -5.38
C SER A 305 6.16 5.81 -6.61
N TRP A 306 7.07 6.31 -7.43
CA TRP A 306 6.75 7.25 -8.51
C TRP A 306 7.31 6.79 -9.85
N PRO A 307 6.56 6.99 -10.95
CA PRO A 307 7.09 6.79 -12.30
C PRO A 307 8.14 7.85 -12.68
N TYR A 308 8.02 9.06 -12.15
CA TYR A 308 8.97 10.17 -12.34
C TYR A 308 9.47 10.70 -10.98
N PRO A 309 10.39 9.98 -10.32
CA PRO A 309 10.87 10.29 -8.97
C PRO A 309 11.80 11.50 -8.89
#